data_AF-A0A1P7ZML0-F1
#
_entry.id   AF-A0A1P7ZML0-F1
#
_cell.length_a   1.000
_cell.length_b   1.000
_cell.length_c   1.000
_cell.angle_alpha   90.00
_cell.angle_beta   90.00
_cell.angle_gamma   90.00
#
_symmetry.space_group_name_H-M   'P 1'
#
loop_
_entity.id
_entity.type
_entity.pdbx_description
1 polymer ?
#
loop_
_entity_poly.entity_id
_entity_poly.type
_entity_poly.pdbx_seq_one_letter_code
_entity_poly.pdbx_strand_id
1 'polypeptide(L)'
;AETAPGGKAVVTDAARRPNPELKKVHITDTPITLANWHKHVSWLNVTLIIAIPIYGLVQAYWVPLHLKTALWAVVYYFMTGLGITAGYHRLWAHCSYSATLPLKIYL
;
A
#
# COMPACT_ATOMS: atom_id res chain seq x y z
N ALA A 1 65.42 -19.64 28.55
CA ALA A 1 65.07 -18.36 27.89
C ALA A 1 64.01 -18.72 26.86
N GLU A 2 62.77 -18.30 26.99
CA GLU A 2 62.37 -16.90 26.88
C GLU A 2 61.06 -16.66 27.63
N THR A 3 61.11 -15.73 28.58
CA THR A 3 59.94 -15.04 29.11
C THR A 3 59.62 -13.88 28.20
N ALA A 4 58.39 -13.76 27.71
CA ALA A 4 57.88 -12.47 27.23
C ALA A 4 56.39 -12.30 27.58
N PRO A 5 55.97 -11.07 27.88
CA PRO A 5 54.91 -10.77 28.84
C PRO A 5 53.67 -10.17 28.18
N GLY A 6 52.55 -10.18 28.89
CA GLY A 6 51.40 -9.35 28.52
C GLY A 6 50.27 -10.09 27.82
N GLY A 7 49.73 -11.11 28.47
CA GLY A 7 48.38 -11.57 28.16
C GLY A 7 47.38 -10.49 28.55
N LYS A 8 47.00 -9.61 27.61
CA LYS A 8 45.79 -8.80 27.78
C LYS A 8 44.64 -9.79 27.98
N ALA A 9 43.95 -9.69 29.12
CA ALA A 9 42.74 -10.44 29.34
C ALA A 9 41.78 -10.13 28.19
N VAL A 10 41.62 -11.09 27.29
CA VAL A 10 40.56 -11.06 26.29
C VAL A 10 39.28 -11.20 27.12
N VAL A 11 38.66 -10.07 27.42
CA VAL A 11 37.27 -10.03 27.88
C VAL A 11 36.49 -10.71 26.77
N THR A 12 36.20 -11.99 26.97
CA THR A 12 35.33 -12.74 26.08
C THR A 12 34.00 -12.02 26.12
N ASP A 13 33.56 -11.54 24.96
CA ASP A 13 32.29 -10.85 24.75
C ASP A 13 31.13 -11.86 24.85
N ALA A 14 31.11 -12.65 25.93
CA ALA A 14 30.17 -13.71 26.23
C ALA A 14 28.87 -13.17 26.85
N ALA A 15 28.55 -11.89 26.62
CA ALA A 15 27.38 -11.24 27.18
C ALA A 15 26.52 -10.47 26.16
N ARG A 16 26.86 -10.44 24.87
CA ARG A 16 25.87 -10.05 23.86
C ARG A 16 25.00 -11.26 23.53
N ARG A 17 24.09 -11.60 24.44
CA ARG A 17 22.97 -12.49 24.12
C ARG A 17 22.29 -11.88 22.89
N PRO A 18 22.20 -12.55 21.74
CA PRO A 18 21.31 -12.08 20.69
C PRO A 18 19.93 -12.10 21.32
N ASN A 19 19.31 -10.93 21.48
CA ASN A 19 17.91 -10.88 21.83
C ASN A 19 17.21 -11.76 20.78
N PRO A 20 16.55 -12.87 21.14
CA PRO A 20 15.69 -13.55 20.20
C PRO A 20 14.49 -12.64 20.02
N GLU A 21 14.69 -11.58 19.23
CA GLU A 21 13.64 -10.77 18.64
C GLU A 21 12.75 -11.78 17.94
N LEU A 22 11.71 -12.23 18.65
CA LEU A 22 10.66 -13.10 18.15
C LEU A 22 10.30 -12.53 16.79
N LYS A 23 10.70 -13.24 15.74
CA LYS A 23 10.40 -12.88 14.35
C LYS A 23 8.89 -12.86 14.27
N LYS A 24 8.28 -11.69 14.48
CA LYS A 24 6.83 -11.51 14.41
C LYS A 24 6.46 -11.88 12.99
N VAL A 25 5.90 -13.07 12.85
CA VAL A 25 5.38 -13.56 11.58
C VAL A 25 4.39 -12.52 11.10
N HIS A 26 4.58 -12.05 9.87
CA HIS A 26 3.71 -11.03 9.32
C HIS A 26 2.29 -11.60 9.30
N ILE A 27 1.30 -10.81 9.71
CA ILE A 27 -0.07 -11.32 9.96
C ILE A 27 -0.63 -12.04 8.72
N THR A 28 -0.25 -11.62 7.52
CA THR A 28 -0.61 -12.25 6.23
C THR A 28 -0.17 -13.72 6.09
N ASP A 29 0.88 -14.16 6.78
CA ASP A 29 1.37 -15.56 6.74
C ASP A 29 0.63 -16.49 7.72
N THR A 30 -0.29 -15.95 8.53
CA THR A 30 -1.07 -16.72 9.50
C THR A 30 -2.43 -17.12 8.92
N PRO A 31 -2.92 -18.36 9.18
CA PRO A 31 -4.20 -18.80 8.65
C PRO A 31 -5.35 -17.94 9.20
N ILE A 32 -6.24 -17.52 8.31
CA ILE A 32 -7.44 -16.78 8.67
C ILE A 32 -8.32 -17.69 9.52
N THR A 33 -8.52 -17.30 10.78
CA THR A 33 -9.40 -17.97 11.74
C THR A 33 -10.43 -16.95 12.23
N LEU A 34 -11.60 -17.40 12.66
CA LEU A 34 -12.67 -16.50 13.17
C LEU A 34 -12.17 -15.56 14.27
N ALA A 35 -11.24 -16.02 15.11
CA ALA A 35 -10.65 -15.23 16.19
C ALA A 35 -9.63 -14.17 15.70
N ASN A 36 -8.95 -14.38 14.57
CA ASN A 36 -7.88 -13.49 14.09
C ASN A 36 -8.23 -12.71 12.81
N TRP A 37 -9.36 -13.00 12.17
CA TRP A 37 -9.87 -12.30 10.98
C TRP A 37 -9.73 -10.78 11.10
N HIS A 38 -10.14 -10.21 12.23
CA HIS A 38 -10.13 -8.75 12.46
C HIS A 38 -8.72 -8.15 12.45
N LYS A 39 -7.66 -8.95 12.65
CA LYS A 39 -6.26 -8.50 12.59
C LYS A 39 -5.71 -8.52 11.16
N HIS A 40 -6.26 -9.38 10.30
CA HIS A 40 -5.97 -9.39 8.86
C HIS A 40 -6.65 -8.22 8.14
N VAL A 41 -7.68 -7.63 8.75
CA VAL A 41 -8.38 -6.47 8.19
C VAL A 41 -7.57 -5.20 8.40
N SER A 42 -7.20 -4.53 7.31
CA SER A 42 -6.69 -3.17 7.36
C SER A 42 -7.84 -2.19 7.59
N TRP A 43 -8.13 -1.91 8.85
CA TRP A 43 -9.26 -1.04 9.26
C TRP A 43 -9.20 0.36 8.65
N LEU A 44 -8.01 0.89 8.40
CA LEU A 44 -7.83 2.18 7.70
C LEU A 44 -8.35 2.08 6.26
N ASN A 45 -7.94 1.05 5.51
CA ASN A 45 -8.39 0.86 4.13
C ASN A 45 -9.90 0.60 4.06
N VAL A 46 -10.43 -0.22 4.96
CA VAL A 46 -11.88 -0.51 5.02
C VAL A 46 -12.67 0.77 5.31
N THR A 47 -12.22 1.58 6.26
CA THR A 47 -12.91 2.83 6.61
C THR A 47 -12.92 3.78 5.41
N LEU A 48 -11.80 3.94 4.69
CA LEU A 48 -11.75 4.83 3.53
C LEU A 48 -12.64 4.34 2.37
N ILE A 49 -12.60 3.05 2.05
CA ILE A 49 -13.40 2.47 0.96
C ILE A 49 -14.90 2.59 1.24
N ILE A 50 -15.33 2.55 2.51
CA ILE A 50 -16.75 2.66 2.90
C ILE A 50 -17.16 4.12 3.14
N ALA A 51 -16.33 4.93 3.79
CA ALA A 51 -16.68 6.30 4.16
C ALA A 51 -16.81 7.21 2.93
N ILE A 52 -15.92 7.06 1.94
CA ILE A 52 -15.93 7.89 0.72
C ILE A 52 -17.26 7.77 -0.06
N PRO A 53 -17.78 6.57 -0.40
CA PRO A 53 -19.04 6.46 -1.12
C PRO A 53 -20.25 6.87 -0.28
N ILE A 54 -20.27 6.58 1.04
CA ILE A 54 -21.36 7.03 1.92
C ILE A 54 -21.42 8.56 1.96
N TYR A 55 -20.27 9.20 2.14
CA TYR A 55 -20.17 10.65 2.09
C TYR A 55 -20.64 11.20 0.74
N GLY A 56 -20.24 10.57 -0.37
CA GLY A 56 -20.70 10.92 -1.71
C GLY A 56 -22.22 10.84 -1.88
N LEU A 57 -22.86 9.78 -1.36
CA LEU A 57 -24.32 9.61 -1.41
C LEU A 57 -25.05 10.68 -0.61
N VAL A 58 -24.56 11.03 0.57
CA VAL A 58 -25.14 12.09 1.40
C VAL A 58 -25.02 13.45 0.70
N GLN A 59 -23.86 13.75 0.12
CA GLN A 59 -23.64 15.00 -0.61
C GLN A 59 -24.49 15.08 -1.88
N ALA A 60 -24.69 13.97 -2.59
CA ALA A 60 -25.54 13.93 -3.78
C ALA A 60 -27.02 14.28 -3.49
N TYR A 61 -27.50 14.00 -2.28
CA TYR A 61 -28.85 14.39 -1.85
C TYR A 61 -28.96 15.87 -1.49
N TRP A 62 -27.90 16.45 -0.90
CA TRP A 62 -27.93 17.82 -0.37
C TRP A 62 -27.54 18.89 -1.39
N VAL A 63 -26.72 18.54 -2.39
CA VAL A 63 -26.14 19.51 -3.33
C VAL A 63 -26.99 19.60 -4.62
N PRO A 64 -27.49 20.79 -5.00
CA PRO A 64 -28.21 20.96 -6.25
C PRO A 64 -27.26 20.76 -7.45
N LEU A 65 -27.71 19.97 -8.43
CA LEU A 65 -26.90 19.63 -9.58
C LEU A 65 -26.90 20.74 -10.63
N HIS A 66 -25.73 21.31 -10.90
CA HIS A 66 -25.55 22.22 -12.02
C HIS A 66 -25.17 21.44 -13.29
N LEU A 67 -25.67 21.86 -14.46
CA LEU A 67 -25.34 21.21 -15.74
C LEU A 67 -23.83 21.22 -16.03
N LYS A 68 -23.13 22.29 -15.63
CA LYS A 68 -21.66 22.39 -15.77
C LYS A 68 -20.93 21.31 -14.97
N THR A 69 -21.37 21.05 -13.73
CA THR A 69 -20.78 20.03 -12.86
C THR A 69 -21.13 18.62 -13.34
N ALA A 70 -22.33 18.41 -13.88
CA ALA A 70 -22.73 17.11 -14.46
C ALA A 70 -21.88 16.77 -15.69
N LEU A 71 -21.72 17.72 -16.63
CA LEU A 71 -20.87 17.52 -17.81
C LEU A 71 -19.42 17.24 -17.42
N TRP A 72 -18.89 18.02 -16.46
CA TRP A 72 -17.54 17.80 -15.94
C TRP A 72 -17.38 16.40 -15.32
N ALA A 73 -18.34 15.95 -14.51
CA ALA A 73 -18.30 14.63 -13.89
C ALA A 73 -18.26 13.50 -14.94
N VAL A 74 -19.04 13.61 -16.02
CA VAL A 74 -19.03 12.62 -17.11
C VAL A 74 -17.69 12.60 -17.83
N VAL A 75 -17.15 13.77 -18.21
CA VAL A 75 -15.84 13.86 -18.87
C VAL A 75 -14.75 13.29 -17.96
N TYR A 76 -14.72 13.70 -16.70
CA TYR A 76 -13.76 13.24 -15.71
C TYR A 76 -13.84 11.72 -15.48
N TYR A 77 -15.05 11.14 -15.47
CA TYR A 77 -15.25 9.70 -15.37
C TYR A 77 -14.59 8.93 -16.53
N PHE A 78 -14.76 9.42 -17.76
CA PHE A 78 -14.09 8.79 -18.92
C PHE A 78 -12.58 8.97 -18.88
N MET A 79 -12.08 10.15 -18.52
CA MET A 79 -10.63 10.39 -18.42
C MET A 79 -9.97 9.49 -17.37
N THR A 80 -10.56 9.40 -16.17
CA THR A 80 -10.07 8.53 -15.09
C THR A 80 -10.20 7.04 -15.45
N GLY A 81 -11.31 6.64 -16.06
CA GLY A 81 -11.53 5.27 -16.52
C GLY A 81 -10.52 4.83 -17.58
N LEU A 82 -10.19 5.70 -18.55
CA LEU A 82 -9.17 5.44 -19.57
C LEU A 82 -7.76 5.36 -18.95
N GLY A 83 -7.41 6.24 -18.02
CA GLY A 83 -6.11 6.16 -17.32
C GLY A 83 -5.92 4.84 -16.58
N ILE A 84 -6.95 4.35 -15.88
CA ILE A 84 -6.84 3.06 -15.18
C ILE A 84 -6.79 1.89 -16.17
N THR A 85 -7.70 1.86 -17.16
CA THR A 85 -7.87 0.67 -18.01
C THR A 85 -6.90 0.60 -19.19
N ALA A 86 -6.65 1.71 -19.88
CA ALA A 86 -5.70 1.79 -20.98
C ALA A 86 -4.29 2.17 -20.50
N GLY A 87 -4.16 2.93 -19.42
CA GLY A 87 -2.88 3.24 -18.80
C GLY A 87 -2.40 2.15 -17.86
N TYR A 88 -2.73 2.29 -16.58
CA TYR A 88 -2.23 1.43 -15.50
C TYR A 88 -2.33 -0.06 -15.84
N HIS A 89 -3.50 -0.52 -16.31
CA HIS A 89 -3.72 -1.93 -16.61
C HIS A 89 -2.99 -2.40 -17.89
N ARG A 90 -3.26 -1.79 -19.05
CA ARG A 90 -2.75 -2.31 -20.34
C ARG A 90 -1.32 -1.88 -20.68
N LEU A 91 -0.96 -0.63 -20.38
CA LEU A 91 0.34 -0.07 -20.73
C LEU A 91 1.41 -0.43 -19.69
N TRP A 92 1.11 -0.29 -18.40
CA TRP A 92 2.11 -0.44 -17.33
C TRP A 92 2.11 -1.82 -16.67
N ALA A 93 0.95 -2.38 -16.34
CA ALA A 93 0.87 -3.67 -15.68
C ALA A 93 1.02 -4.85 -16.66
N HIS A 94 0.39 -4.76 -17.84
CA HIS A 94 0.41 -5.84 -18.85
C HIS A 94 1.27 -5.55 -20.09
N CYS A 95 1.90 -4.38 -20.21
CA CYS A 95 2.81 -4.00 -21.30
C CYS A 95 2.34 -4.42 -22.71
N SER A 96 1.03 -4.39 -22.97
CA SER A 96 0.45 -4.98 -24.18
C SER A 96 0.66 -4.12 -25.44
N TYR A 97 1.05 -2.86 -25.28
CA TYR A 97 1.42 -1.96 -26.38
C TYR A 97 2.38 -0.87 -25.91
N SER A 98 3.15 -0.31 -26.84
CA SER A 98 4.09 0.78 -26.57
C SER A 98 3.50 2.11 -27.06
N ALA A 99 3.13 2.99 -26.13
CA ALA A 99 2.61 4.33 -26.43
C ALA A 99 3.73 5.39 -26.51
N THR A 100 3.46 6.51 -27.20
CA THR A 100 4.37 7.67 -27.25
C THR A 100 4.41 8.40 -25.90
N LEU A 101 5.51 9.08 -25.58
CA LEU A 101 5.71 9.77 -24.30
C LEU A 101 4.51 10.63 -23.80
N PRO A 102 3.89 11.49 -24.62
CA PRO A 102 2.74 12.27 -24.15
C PRO A 102 1.52 11.40 -23.84
N LEU A 103 1.31 10.33 -24.61
CA LEU A 103 0.20 9.41 -24.40
C LEU A 103 0.41 8.51 -23.17
N LYS A 104 1.66 8.17 -22.84
CA LYS A 104 2.03 7.45 -21.60
C LYS A 104 1.86 8.27 -20.33
N ILE A 105 1.95 9.60 -20.42
CA ILE A 105 1.72 10.51 -19.28
C ILE A 105 0.22 10.69 -19.05
N TYR A 106 -0.57 10.69 -20.13
CA TYR A 106 -2.02 10.84 -20.06
C TYR A 106 -2.73 9.57 -19.59
N LEU A 107 -2.30 8.40 -20.07
CA LEU A 107 -2.86 7.09 -19.75
C LEU A 107 -2.16 6.49 -18.53
#